data_AF-A0A7V9BTU0-F1
#
_entry.id   AF-A0A7V9BTU0-F1
#
_cell.length_a   1.000
_cell.length_b   1.000
_cell.length_c   1.000
_cell.angle_alpha   90.00
_cell.angle_beta   90.00
_cell.angle_gamma   90.00
#
_symmetry.space_group_name_H-M   'P 1'
#
loop_
_entity.id
_entity.type
_entity.pdbx_description
1 polymer ?
#
loop_
_entity_poly.entity_id
_entity_poly.type
_entity_poly.pdbx_seq_one_letter_code
_entity_poly.pdbx_strand_id
1 'polypeptide(L)'
;MGVSPAAATYITGFSLILDPSGEFSTSIQVVGQIFAADYAVPTPSNLTTAVSDMELAFTDAASRPAGVTELGAGDIGGMILAPGVYSWGTGLLIPTDVTLEGGAFDVWIFQIAQDLTLSSGADIFLAGGALPKNIFWQVSGLVDIGTTAHVEGVILSQTAITLATGSSINGRLLAQTAVTLDDTTVVEPAE
;
A
#
# COMPACT_ATOMS: atom_id res chain seq x y z
N MET A 1 3.22 9.13 -8.69
CA MET A 1 2.71 7.77 -8.98
C MET A 1 3.30 7.27 -10.30
N GLY A 2 3.30 5.98 -10.58
CA GLY A 2 3.68 5.48 -11.90
C GLY A 2 3.27 4.04 -12.18
N VAL A 3 3.29 3.66 -13.46
CA VAL A 3 2.98 2.30 -13.93
C VAL A 3 4.05 1.78 -14.88
N SER A 4 4.45 0.54 -14.70
CA SER A 4 5.37 -0.20 -15.58
C SER A 4 5.15 -1.70 -15.37
N PRO A 5 5.22 -2.53 -16.43
CA PRO A 5 5.57 -2.22 -17.82
C PRO A 5 4.42 -1.63 -18.65
N ALA A 6 3.27 -1.35 -18.03
CA ALA A 6 2.12 -0.76 -18.71
C ALA A 6 2.39 0.66 -19.22
N ALA A 7 1.73 1.01 -20.32
CA ALA A 7 1.73 2.35 -20.89
C ALA A 7 0.79 3.30 -20.13
N ALA A 8 0.90 4.61 -20.38
CA ALA A 8 0.09 5.65 -19.77
C ALA A 8 -1.42 5.48 -20.02
N THR A 9 -1.80 4.77 -21.08
CA THR A 9 -3.20 4.43 -21.40
C THR A 9 -3.89 3.58 -20.33
N TYR A 10 -3.13 2.93 -19.45
CA TYR A 10 -3.64 2.19 -18.29
C TYR A 10 -3.89 3.08 -17.07
N ILE A 11 -3.43 4.34 -17.07
CA ILE A 11 -3.75 5.32 -16.04
C ILE A 11 -5.02 6.07 -16.48
N THR A 12 -6.16 5.61 -15.96
CA THR A 12 -7.49 6.13 -16.35
C THR A 12 -8.10 6.99 -15.24
N GLY A 13 -9.01 7.91 -15.59
CA GLY A 13 -9.68 8.79 -14.63
C GLY A 13 -8.88 10.02 -14.16
N PHE A 14 -7.58 10.11 -14.45
CA PHE A 14 -6.71 11.20 -13.99
C PHE A 14 -6.65 12.42 -14.90
N SER A 15 -7.21 12.37 -16.11
CA SER A 15 -7.14 13.48 -17.10
C SER A 15 -5.71 13.99 -17.30
N LEU A 16 -4.81 13.08 -17.68
CA LEU A 16 -3.38 13.34 -17.76
C LEU A 16 -3.03 14.47 -18.73
N ILE A 17 -2.13 15.37 -18.29
CA ILE A 17 -1.51 16.40 -19.12
C ILE A 17 -0.02 16.10 -19.22
N LEU A 18 0.44 15.70 -20.40
CA LEU A 18 1.85 15.41 -20.66
C LEU A 18 2.69 16.69 -20.60
N ASP A 19 3.78 16.64 -19.84
CA ASP A 19 4.76 17.72 -19.77
C ASP A 19 5.53 17.88 -21.10
N PRO A 20 5.98 19.09 -21.49
CA PRO A 20 6.74 19.28 -22.73
C PRO A 20 8.02 18.43 -22.86
N SER A 21 8.63 17.99 -21.75
CA SER A 21 9.74 17.04 -21.78
C SER A 21 9.34 15.66 -22.32
N GLY A 22 8.06 15.30 -22.19
CA GLY A 22 7.55 13.95 -22.44
C GLY A 22 7.93 12.93 -21.38
N GLU A 23 8.62 13.32 -20.31
CA GLU A 23 9.13 12.39 -19.27
C GLU A 23 8.05 12.05 -18.22
N PHE A 24 7.09 12.93 -17.99
CA PHE A 24 6.03 12.74 -17.01
C PHE A 24 4.75 13.47 -17.42
N SER A 25 3.65 13.15 -16.74
CA SER A 25 2.39 13.88 -16.82
C SER A 25 2.01 14.48 -15.46
N THR A 26 1.07 15.41 -15.49
CA THR A 26 0.43 16.00 -14.31
C THR A 26 -1.08 15.75 -14.31
N SER A 27 -1.72 15.91 -13.15
CA SER A 27 -3.16 15.87 -12.97
C SER A 27 -3.55 16.78 -11.81
N ILE A 28 -4.74 17.38 -11.86
CA ILE A 28 -5.28 18.16 -10.73
C ILE A 28 -5.51 17.32 -9.47
N GLN A 29 -5.62 15.99 -9.63
CA GLN A 29 -5.82 15.04 -8.54
C GLN A 29 -4.49 14.59 -7.90
N VAL A 30 -3.34 14.96 -8.48
CA VAL A 30 -2.02 14.48 -8.04
C VAL A 30 -1.14 15.67 -7.71
N VAL A 31 -0.81 15.83 -6.43
CA VAL A 31 0.28 16.70 -6.00
C VAL A 31 1.61 15.96 -6.22
N GLY A 32 2.14 16.08 -7.43
CA GLY A 32 3.35 15.38 -7.85
C GLY A 32 3.36 15.07 -9.34
N GLN A 33 4.21 14.11 -9.73
CA GLN A 33 4.37 13.68 -11.12
C GLN A 33 3.79 12.27 -11.33
N ILE A 34 3.33 12.04 -12.55
CA ILE A 34 2.77 10.77 -13.02
C ILE A 34 3.69 10.23 -14.10
N PHE A 35 4.16 8.99 -13.93
CA PHE A 35 5.13 8.36 -14.82
C PHE A 35 4.55 7.09 -15.46
N ALA A 36 4.92 6.81 -16.71
CA ALA A 36 4.51 5.58 -17.40
C ALA A 36 5.65 5.02 -18.27
N ALA A 37 5.59 3.73 -18.58
CA ALA A 37 6.69 3.03 -19.27
C ALA A 37 6.93 3.49 -20.72
N ASP A 38 5.93 4.12 -21.36
CA ASP A 38 6.00 4.65 -22.73
C ASP A 38 6.40 6.13 -22.80
N TYR A 39 6.77 6.76 -21.68
CA TYR A 39 7.28 8.13 -21.63
C TYR A 39 8.75 8.24 -22.06
N ALA A 40 9.19 9.48 -22.28
CA ALA A 40 10.55 9.78 -22.70
C ALA A 40 11.59 9.37 -21.64
N VAL A 41 12.82 9.11 -22.09
CA VAL A 41 13.96 8.82 -21.20
C VAL A 41 14.19 9.99 -20.24
N PRO A 42 14.50 9.74 -18.95
CA PRO A 42 14.91 8.47 -18.34
C PRO A 42 13.76 7.64 -17.71
N THR A 43 12.50 8.03 -17.92
CA THR A 43 11.35 7.46 -17.20
C THR A 43 11.22 5.93 -17.30
N PRO A 44 11.36 5.29 -18.47
CA PRO A 44 11.19 3.84 -18.58
C PRO A 44 12.21 3.05 -17.75
N SER A 45 13.49 3.47 -17.71
CA SER A 45 14.52 2.81 -16.91
C SER A 45 14.30 3.02 -15.42
N ASN A 46 13.93 4.23 -15.00
CA ASN A 46 13.66 4.54 -13.60
C ASN A 46 12.48 3.71 -13.07
N LEU A 47 11.40 3.60 -13.85
CA LEU A 47 10.25 2.77 -13.48
C LEU A 47 10.57 1.28 -13.45
N THR A 48 11.41 0.81 -14.37
CA THR A 48 11.87 -0.59 -14.34
C THR A 48 12.61 -0.89 -13.04
N THR A 49 13.53 -0.02 -12.61
CA THR A 49 14.22 -0.15 -11.33
C THR A 49 13.24 -0.10 -10.15
N ALA A 50 12.31 0.85 -10.14
CA ALA A 50 11.33 0.97 -9.07
C ALA A 50 10.43 -0.27 -8.92
N VAL A 51 10.03 -0.90 -10.03
CA VAL A 51 9.26 -2.16 -10.00
C VAL A 51 10.11 -3.31 -9.47
N SER A 52 11.37 -3.43 -9.89
CA SER A 52 12.29 -4.43 -9.33
C SER A 52 12.52 -4.23 -7.83
N ASP A 53 12.67 -2.99 -7.37
CA ASP A 53 12.82 -2.67 -5.95
C ASP A 53 11.56 -3.03 -5.15
N MET A 54 10.36 -2.80 -5.71
CA MET A 54 9.09 -3.25 -5.12
C MET A 54 9.04 -4.78 -4.99
N GLU A 55 9.42 -5.52 -6.04
CA GLU A 55 9.46 -6.98 -6.01
C GLU A 55 10.44 -7.50 -4.94
N LEU A 56 11.62 -6.88 -4.84
CA LEU A 56 12.61 -7.19 -3.80
C LEU A 56 12.04 -6.92 -2.40
N ALA A 57 11.41 -5.76 -2.18
CA ALA A 57 10.78 -5.42 -0.91
C ALA A 57 9.67 -6.41 -0.53
N PHE A 58 8.84 -6.84 -1.49
CA PHE A 58 7.83 -7.86 -1.28
C PHE A 58 8.45 -9.18 -0.82
N THR A 59 9.49 -9.67 -1.52
CA THR A 59 10.16 -10.92 -1.17
C THR A 59 10.90 -10.85 0.17
N ASP A 60 11.53 -9.71 0.47
CA ASP A 60 12.20 -9.47 1.74
C ASP A 60 11.21 -9.48 2.90
N ALA A 61 10.10 -8.72 2.80
CA ALA A 61 9.03 -8.70 3.81
C ALA A 61 8.43 -10.10 4.04
N ALA A 62 8.16 -10.86 2.97
CA ALA A 62 7.63 -12.22 3.04
C ALA A 62 8.63 -13.23 3.66
N SER A 63 9.93 -12.95 3.61
CA SER A 63 10.98 -13.84 4.12
C SER A 63 11.30 -13.64 5.60
N ARG A 64 10.78 -12.59 6.24
CA ARG A 64 11.10 -12.27 7.63
C ARG A 64 10.60 -13.37 8.58
N PRO A 65 11.38 -13.76 9.60
CA PRO A 65 10.92 -14.74 10.58
C PRO A 65 9.78 -14.15 11.41
N ALA A 66 8.63 -14.82 11.41
CA ALA A 66 7.46 -14.39 12.17
C ALA A 66 7.67 -14.64 13.68
N GLY A 67 7.34 -13.63 14.49
CA GLY A 67 7.29 -13.74 15.95
C GLY A 67 5.90 -14.11 16.47
N VAL A 68 4.87 -13.80 15.70
CA VAL A 68 3.46 -14.12 16.00
C VAL A 68 2.83 -14.74 14.76
N THR A 69 2.09 -15.84 14.94
CA THR A 69 1.45 -16.58 13.85
C THR A 69 -0.03 -16.76 14.11
N GLU A 70 -0.87 -16.60 13.08
CA GLU A 70 -2.32 -16.87 13.11
C GLU A 70 -3.07 -16.08 14.18
N LEU A 71 -2.62 -14.86 14.49
CA LEU A 71 -3.24 -14.01 15.51
C LEU A 71 -4.71 -13.79 15.17
N GLY A 72 -5.58 -13.96 16.17
CA GLY A 72 -7.02 -13.77 16.01
C GLY A 72 -7.69 -14.72 15.00
N ALA A 73 -7.00 -15.78 14.57
CA ALA A 73 -7.46 -16.67 13.49
C ALA A 73 -7.83 -15.90 12.20
N GLY A 74 -7.10 -14.81 11.92
CA GLY A 74 -7.32 -13.97 10.74
C GLY A 74 -8.34 -12.84 10.95
N ASP A 75 -8.84 -12.61 12.17
CA ASP A 75 -9.63 -11.44 12.53
C ASP A 75 -8.95 -10.70 13.68
N ILE A 76 -8.50 -9.47 13.43
CA ILE A 76 -7.78 -8.67 14.43
C ILE A 76 -8.56 -7.43 14.89
N GLY A 77 -9.87 -7.36 14.63
CA GLY A 77 -10.68 -6.21 15.03
C GLY A 77 -10.59 -5.89 16.52
N GLY A 78 -10.42 -4.61 16.86
CA GLY A 78 -10.35 -4.10 18.23
C GLY A 78 -9.01 -4.36 18.93
N MET A 79 -8.02 -4.95 18.26
CA MET A 79 -6.74 -5.29 18.87
C MET A 79 -5.76 -4.11 18.91
N ILE A 80 -4.87 -4.15 19.90
CA ILE A 80 -3.68 -3.30 19.99
C ILE A 80 -2.47 -4.19 19.70
N LEU A 81 -1.71 -3.86 18.67
CA LEU A 81 -0.59 -4.66 18.18
C LEU A 81 0.74 -3.98 18.49
N ALA A 82 1.57 -4.67 19.27
CA ALA A 82 2.94 -4.27 19.54
C ALA A 82 3.83 -4.46 18.29
N PRO A 83 5.03 -3.86 18.24
CA PRO A 83 5.96 -4.03 17.13
C PRO A 83 6.34 -5.49 16.92
N GLY A 84 6.55 -5.89 15.67
CA GLY A 84 6.98 -7.24 15.35
C GLY A 84 6.59 -7.72 13.95
N VAL A 85 6.91 -8.99 13.68
CA VAL A 85 6.55 -9.70 12.47
C VAL A 85 5.40 -10.65 12.77
N TYR A 86 4.28 -10.45 12.09
CA TYR A 86 3.06 -11.22 12.21
C TYR A 86 2.79 -11.97 10.91
N SER A 87 2.38 -13.23 10.99
CA SER A 87 2.07 -14.02 9.80
C SER A 87 0.74 -14.76 9.89
N TRP A 88 0.08 -14.86 8.74
CA TRP A 88 -1.13 -15.65 8.52
C TRP A 88 -1.00 -16.45 7.24
N GLY A 89 -1.27 -17.75 7.33
CA GLY A 89 -1.48 -18.63 6.18
C GLY A 89 -2.83 -18.44 5.50
N THR A 90 -3.71 -17.62 6.08
CA THR A 90 -5.05 -17.28 5.60
C THR A 90 -5.13 -15.83 5.13
N GLY A 91 -6.35 -15.37 4.81
CA GLY A 91 -6.64 -13.95 4.71
C GLY A 91 -6.65 -13.29 6.09
N LEU A 92 -6.52 -11.97 6.09
CA LEU A 92 -6.61 -11.11 7.26
C LEU A 92 -7.78 -10.14 7.12
N LEU A 93 -8.67 -10.16 8.10
CA LEU A 93 -9.83 -9.28 8.21
C LEU A 93 -9.60 -8.27 9.35
N ILE A 94 -9.88 -7.01 9.05
CA ILE A 94 -9.92 -5.89 10.00
C ILE A 94 -11.35 -5.34 9.97
N PRO A 95 -12.28 -5.91 10.77
CA PRO A 95 -13.69 -5.55 10.70
C PRO A 95 -14.05 -4.33 11.55
N THR A 96 -13.18 -3.97 12.50
CA THR A 96 -13.27 -2.81 13.38
C THR A 96 -11.85 -2.29 13.64
N ASP A 97 -11.75 -1.12 14.25
CA ASP A 97 -10.50 -0.41 14.45
C ASP A 97 -9.39 -1.27 15.06
N VAL A 98 -8.15 -1.01 14.63
CA VAL A 98 -6.93 -1.64 15.16
C VAL A 98 -5.96 -0.54 15.54
N THR A 99 -5.21 -0.73 16.63
CA THR A 99 -4.15 0.21 17.03
C THR A 99 -2.79 -0.45 16.88
N LEU A 100 -1.84 0.22 16.24
CA LEU A 100 -0.42 -0.13 16.23
C LEU A 100 0.29 0.75 17.26
N GLU A 101 0.78 0.15 18.34
CA GLU A 101 1.35 0.89 19.47
C GLU A 101 2.83 0.57 19.65
N GLY A 102 3.68 1.58 19.44
CA GLY A 102 5.13 1.49 19.61
C GLY A 102 5.80 2.83 19.34
N GLY A 103 7.13 2.88 19.42
CA GLY A 103 7.92 4.08 19.21
C GLY A 103 8.19 4.43 17.74
N ALA A 104 8.81 5.59 17.52
CA ALA A 104 9.11 6.13 16.18
C ALA A 104 10.13 5.31 15.36
N PHE A 105 10.80 4.35 15.98
CA PHE A 105 11.78 3.46 15.34
C PHE A 105 11.32 2.00 15.30
N ASP A 106 10.15 1.72 15.88
CA ASP A 106 9.60 0.38 15.90
C ASP A 106 8.99 0.04 14.55
N VAL A 107 9.00 -1.26 14.23
CA VAL A 107 8.64 -1.80 12.91
C VAL A 107 7.56 -2.86 13.04
N TRP A 108 6.61 -2.82 12.11
CA TRP A 108 5.59 -3.83 11.92
C TRP A 108 5.70 -4.44 10.53
N ILE A 109 5.69 -5.76 10.45
CA ILE A 109 5.61 -6.48 9.19
C ILE A 109 4.47 -7.49 9.30
N PHE A 110 3.45 -7.33 8.47
CA PHE A 110 2.31 -8.21 8.37
C PHE A 110 2.43 -9.04 7.10
N GLN A 111 2.57 -10.36 7.24
CA GLN A 111 2.69 -11.33 6.16
C GLN A 111 1.36 -12.06 5.99
N ILE A 112 0.68 -11.84 4.86
CA ILE A 112 -0.69 -12.32 4.65
C ILE A 112 -0.70 -13.17 3.37
N ALA A 113 -0.92 -14.48 3.52
CA ALA A 113 -0.82 -15.42 2.41
C ALA A 113 -2.03 -15.39 1.44
N GLN A 114 -3.14 -14.79 1.85
CA GLN A 114 -4.31 -14.55 0.99
C GLN A 114 -4.65 -13.05 0.99
N ASP A 115 -5.93 -12.71 1.06
CA ASP A 115 -6.41 -11.33 0.93
C ASP A 115 -6.33 -10.57 2.26
N LEU A 116 -6.11 -9.25 2.17
CA LEU A 116 -6.30 -8.30 3.27
C LEU A 116 -7.60 -7.53 3.02
N THR A 117 -8.51 -7.57 3.99
CA THR A 117 -9.77 -6.81 3.93
C THR A 117 -9.90 -5.89 5.13
N LEU A 118 -10.01 -4.59 4.88
CA LEU A 118 -10.52 -3.61 5.85
C LEU A 118 -12.00 -3.37 5.59
N SER A 119 -12.83 -3.56 6.62
CA SER A 119 -14.25 -3.23 6.52
C SER A 119 -14.47 -1.71 6.43
N SER A 120 -15.64 -1.33 5.91
CA SER A 120 -15.99 0.09 5.78
C SER A 120 -16.00 0.79 7.14
N GLY A 121 -15.37 1.96 7.22
CA GLY A 121 -15.24 2.76 8.43
C GLY A 121 -14.35 2.17 9.53
N ALA A 122 -13.60 1.10 9.25
CA ALA A 122 -12.56 0.62 10.16
C ALA A 122 -11.28 1.43 9.98
N ASP A 123 -10.70 1.87 11.09
CA ASP A 123 -9.48 2.69 11.08
C ASP A 123 -8.28 1.98 11.73
N ILE A 124 -7.10 2.17 11.14
CA ILE A 124 -5.83 1.82 11.78
C ILE A 124 -5.26 3.04 12.48
N PHE A 125 -5.17 2.99 13.81
CA PHE A 125 -4.59 4.05 14.63
C PHE A 125 -3.13 3.80 14.95
N LEU A 126 -2.34 4.88 14.99
CA LEU A 126 -0.96 4.86 15.49
C LEU A 126 -0.88 5.46 16.89
N ALA A 127 -0.24 4.74 17.81
CA ALA A 127 -0.01 5.16 19.18
C ALA A 127 1.47 5.03 19.57
N GLY A 128 1.89 5.68 20.67
CA GLY A 128 3.25 5.59 21.21
C GLY A 128 4.34 6.32 20.40
N GLY A 129 3.98 6.91 19.25
CA GLY A 129 4.92 7.54 18.32
C GLY A 129 5.23 6.69 17.09
N ALA A 130 4.51 5.59 16.87
CA ALA A 130 4.59 4.78 15.66
C ALA A 130 4.44 5.65 14.40
N LEU A 131 5.18 5.29 13.34
CA LEU A 131 5.21 6.04 12.08
C LEU A 131 4.76 5.14 10.92
N PRO A 132 3.98 5.68 9.96
CA PRO A 132 3.46 4.89 8.82
C PRO A 132 4.59 4.27 7.99
N LYS A 133 5.71 4.98 7.82
CA LYS A 133 6.87 4.50 7.06
C LYS A 133 7.55 3.25 7.63
N ASN A 134 7.25 2.86 8.87
CA ASN A 134 7.79 1.66 9.51
C ASN A 134 6.80 0.49 9.55
N ILE A 135 5.66 0.61 8.88
CA ILE A 135 4.61 -0.41 8.85
C ILE A 135 4.53 -0.98 7.45
N PHE A 136 4.67 -2.29 7.32
CA PHE A 136 4.71 -2.99 6.04
C PHE A 136 3.64 -4.08 5.99
N TRP A 137 2.76 -4.01 4.99
CA TRP A 137 1.72 -5.00 4.70
C TRP A 137 2.13 -5.78 3.46
N GLN A 138 2.67 -6.99 3.63
CA GLN A 138 2.95 -7.91 2.53
C GLN A 138 1.75 -8.83 2.33
N VAL A 139 1.12 -8.74 1.15
CA VAL A 139 -0.13 -9.43 0.84
C VAL A 139 0.01 -10.22 -0.45
N SER A 140 -0.08 -11.55 -0.37
CA SER A 140 0.02 -12.44 -1.54
C SER A 140 -1.29 -12.51 -2.34
N GLY A 141 -2.42 -12.15 -1.72
CA GLY A 141 -3.72 -11.99 -2.37
C GLY A 141 -3.97 -10.55 -2.84
N LEU A 142 -5.23 -10.13 -2.82
CA LEU A 142 -5.64 -8.75 -3.05
C LEU A 142 -5.74 -7.96 -1.74
N VAL A 143 -5.77 -6.64 -1.87
CA VAL A 143 -6.10 -5.74 -0.77
C VAL A 143 -7.39 -5.01 -1.10
N ASP A 144 -8.37 -5.11 -0.20
CA ASP A 144 -9.67 -4.45 -0.32
C ASP A 144 -9.90 -3.54 0.89
N ILE A 145 -9.88 -2.23 0.66
CA ILE A 145 -10.09 -1.20 1.68
C ILE A 145 -11.49 -0.63 1.49
N GLY A 146 -12.38 -0.95 2.43
CA GLY A 146 -13.78 -0.54 2.40
C GLY A 146 -13.99 0.97 2.45
N THR A 147 -15.22 1.40 2.18
CA THR A 147 -15.59 2.82 2.16
C THR A 147 -15.24 3.52 3.47
N THR A 148 -14.75 4.75 3.37
CA THR A 148 -14.36 5.60 4.51
C THR A 148 -13.38 4.98 5.52
N ALA A 149 -12.73 3.86 5.20
CA ALA A 149 -11.74 3.24 6.06
C ALA A 149 -10.39 3.98 5.98
N HIS A 150 -9.58 3.90 7.04
CA HIS A 150 -8.26 4.50 7.09
C HIS A 150 -7.15 3.46 7.32
N VAL A 151 -6.11 3.51 6.49
CA VAL A 151 -4.94 2.63 6.58
C VAL A 151 -3.68 3.43 6.87
N GLU A 152 -2.78 2.82 7.64
CA GLU A 152 -1.45 3.33 7.94
C GLU A 152 -0.39 2.33 7.44
N GLY A 153 0.53 2.79 6.59
CA GLY A 153 1.71 2.00 6.19
C GLY A 153 1.93 1.78 4.70
N VAL A 154 2.97 1.01 4.38
CA VAL A 154 3.36 0.62 3.02
C VAL A 154 2.72 -0.72 2.68
N ILE A 155 1.88 -0.74 1.65
CA ILE A 155 1.23 -1.95 1.14
C ILE A 155 2.02 -2.51 -0.04
N LEU A 156 2.49 -3.74 0.10
CA LEU A 156 3.18 -4.55 -0.90
C LEU A 156 2.25 -5.71 -1.32
N SER A 157 1.45 -5.51 -2.37
CA SER A 157 0.48 -6.49 -2.87
C SER A 157 1.00 -7.24 -4.09
N GLN A 158 0.87 -8.56 -4.08
CA GLN A 158 1.15 -9.41 -5.25
C GLN A 158 0.07 -9.27 -6.33
N THR A 159 -1.12 -8.83 -5.97
CA THR A 159 -2.20 -8.63 -6.93
C THR A 159 -2.74 -7.20 -6.87
N ALA A 160 -4.06 -7.03 -6.83
CA ALA A 160 -4.69 -5.72 -6.88
C ALA A 160 -4.73 -5.07 -5.49
N ILE A 161 -4.79 -3.74 -5.49
CA ILE A 161 -5.16 -2.93 -4.32
C ILE A 161 -6.37 -2.08 -4.71
N THR A 162 -7.46 -2.17 -3.95
CA THR A 162 -8.67 -1.39 -4.16
C THR A 162 -8.94 -0.54 -2.93
N LEU A 163 -9.13 0.76 -3.15
CA LEU A 163 -9.60 1.70 -2.14
C LEU A 163 -10.98 2.20 -2.57
N ALA A 164 -12.02 1.85 -1.80
CA ALA A 164 -13.39 2.25 -2.05
C ALA A 164 -13.68 3.69 -1.61
N THR A 165 -14.86 4.20 -1.99
CA THR A 165 -15.30 5.59 -1.81
C THR A 165 -14.90 6.20 -0.47
N GLY A 166 -14.17 7.31 -0.52
CA GLY A 166 -13.82 8.11 0.66
C GLY A 166 -12.82 7.46 1.62
N SER A 167 -12.25 6.29 1.29
CA SER A 167 -11.17 5.70 2.08
C SER A 167 -9.86 6.48 1.93
N SER A 168 -8.94 6.27 2.86
CA SER A 168 -7.69 7.00 2.90
C SER A 168 -6.52 6.18 3.40
N ILE A 169 -5.31 6.60 3.02
CA ILE A 169 -4.06 6.00 3.47
C ILE A 169 -2.98 7.06 3.68
N ASN A 170 -2.28 6.94 4.80
CA ASN A 170 -0.95 7.53 5.01
C ASN A 170 0.08 6.43 4.74
N GLY A 171 0.67 6.41 3.55
CA GLY A 171 1.35 5.21 3.08
C GLY A 171 1.73 5.20 1.60
N ARG A 172 2.11 4.01 1.14
CA ARG A 172 2.40 3.73 -0.27
C ARG A 172 1.58 2.53 -0.74
N LEU A 173 1.06 2.62 -1.96
CA LEU A 173 0.32 1.54 -2.62
C LEU A 173 1.22 0.92 -3.69
N LEU A 174 1.79 -0.24 -3.41
CA LEU A 174 2.72 -0.94 -4.30
C LEU A 174 2.09 -2.28 -4.72
N ALA A 175 1.47 -2.30 -5.90
CA ALA A 175 0.77 -3.46 -6.44
C ALA A 175 1.52 -4.02 -7.65
N GLN A 176 1.67 -5.35 -7.72
CA GLN A 176 2.24 -6.03 -8.89
C GLN A 176 1.26 -6.15 -10.07
N THR A 177 -0.04 -5.85 -9.87
CA THR A 177 -1.02 -5.80 -10.98
C THR A 177 -1.63 -4.41 -11.17
N ALA A 178 -2.59 -4.02 -10.33
CA ALA A 178 -3.36 -2.79 -10.51
C ALA A 178 -3.75 -2.15 -9.18
N VAL A 179 -3.90 -0.82 -9.20
CA VAL A 179 -4.48 -0.04 -8.10
C VAL A 179 -5.77 0.61 -8.61
N THR A 180 -6.87 0.44 -7.89
CA THR A 180 -8.16 1.08 -8.18
C THR A 180 -8.50 2.03 -7.04
N LEU A 181 -8.83 3.27 -7.39
CA LEU A 181 -9.15 4.35 -6.45
C LEU A 181 -10.52 4.93 -6.79
N ASP A 182 -11.38 5.07 -5.79
CA ASP A 182 -12.70 5.69 -5.92
C ASP A 182 -12.83 6.84 -4.91
N ASP A 183 -12.60 8.09 -5.33
CA ASP A 183 -12.66 9.28 -4.45
C ASP A 183 -11.88 9.12 -3.13
N THR A 184 -10.61 8.70 -3.25
CA THR A 184 -9.75 8.33 -2.11
C THR A 184 -8.66 9.35 -1.85
N THR A 185 -8.17 9.42 -0.61
CA THR A 185 -6.98 10.22 -0.26
C THR A 185 -5.75 9.33 -0.04
N VAL A 186 -4.69 9.56 -0.80
CA VAL A 186 -3.41 8.82 -0.68
C VAL A 186 -2.30 9.81 -0.37
N VAL A 187 -1.65 9.68 0.78
CA VAL A 187 -0.58 10.58 1.24
C VAL A 187 0.68 9.77 1.49
N GLU A 188 1.75 10.09 0.77
CA GLU A 188 3.07 9.49 0.97
C GLU A 188 3.63 9.87 2.36
N PRO A 189 4.21 8.92 3.13
CA PRO A 189 4.80 9.23 4.44
C PRO A 189 5.98 10.19 4.33
N ALA A 190 6.17 11.02 5.36
CA ALA A 190 7.35 11.87 5.45
C ALA A 190 8.63 11.05 5.71
N GLU A 191 9.66 11.28 4.91
CA GLU A 191 11.00 10.67 5.03
C GLU A 191 11.68 10.93 6.40
#